data_AF-D7KJB9-F1
#
_entry.id   AF-D7KJB9-F1
#
_cell.length_a   1.000
_cell.length_b   1.000
_cell.length_c   1.000
_cell.angle_alpha   90.00
_cell.angle_beta   90.00
_cell.angle_gamma   90.00
#
_symmetry.space_group_name_H-M   'P 1'
#
loop_
_entity.id
_entity.type
_entity.pdbx_description
1 polymer ?
#
loop_
_entity_poly.entity_id
_entity_poly.type
_entity_poly.pdbx_seq_one_letter_code
_entity_poly.pdbx_strand_id
1 'polypeptide(L)'
;MFASELQAGGVTMECKMYRTAIQDGPIINVIDTPGLFDSSVSANYISREIVNCLTMAEGGIHAFLFVLSAGNRITQEEESTLDTLQLIFDSKILDYIIVVFTGGDKLEANEQTLDDYFREGCPGFLTRVLRLCGGRKVLFNNMTKDIVKNAKQVKQLLAHVEAIGKNNGGKPYTNQMHRMIKEKGDKFREQQRKVKSKNFAAEIEVMKRDLELEHDEKMRRMTQLLERRLKQNSEAHERAMRKMREAMREFTNKD
;
A
#
# COMPACT_ATOMS: atom_id res chain seq x y z
N MET A 1 18.10 1.28 2.16
CA MET A 1 17.83 -0.18 2.08
C MET A 1 16.65 -0.45 3.00
N PHE A 2 15.65 -1.21 2.55
CA PHE A 2 14.54 -1.63 3.41
C PHE A 2 15.09 -2.63 4.43
N ALA A 3 14.67 -2.52 5.70
CA ALA A 3 15.04 -3.51 6.70
C ALA A 3 14.26 -4.81 6.39
N SER A 4 14.97 -5.91 6.19
CA SER A 4 14.39 -7.22 5.90
C SER A 4 15.08 -8.25 6.77
N GLU A 5 14.34 -8.89 7.66
CA GLU A 5 14.83 -9.94 8.55
C GLU A 5 13.97 -11.19 8.38
N LEU A 6 14.60 -12.37 8.46
CA LEU A 6 13.91 -13.65 8.45
C LEU A 6 13.28 -13.89 9.83
N GLN A 7 12.11 -13.28 10.07
CA GLN A 7 11.38 -13.46 11.32
C GLN A 7 9.88 -13.65 11.05
N ALA A 8 9.19 -14.25 12.03
CA ALA A 8 7.78 -14.61 11.90
C ALA A 8 6.81 -13.42 12.02
N GLY A 9 7.29 -12.26 12.51
CA GLY A 9 6.51 -11.04 12.66
C GLY A 9 6.94 -9.93 11.69
N GLY A 10 6.08 -8.91 11.51
CA GLY A 10 6.40 -7.75 10.70
C GLY A 10 7.66 -7.01 11.20
N VAL A 11 8.63 -6.79 10.31
CA VAL A 11 9.87 -6.03 10.59
C VAL A 11 9.60 -4.52 10.62
N THR A 12 8.75 -4.05 9.71
CA THR A 12 8.36 -2.64 9.60
C THR A 12 7.15 -2.37 10.47
N MET A 13 7.32 -1.47 11.46
CA MET A 13 6.28 -1.05 12.42
C MET A 13 5.76 0.37 12.18
N GLU A 14 6.32 1.09 11.21
CA GLU A 14 5.89 2.44 10.85
C GLU A 14 6.16 2.67 9.38
N CYS A 15 5.30 3.46 8.72
CA CYS A 15 5.53 3.86 7.34
C CYS A 15 6.87 4.62 7.22
N LYS A 16 7.69 4.30 6.21
CA LYS A 16 8.99 4.95 5.97
C LYS A 16 9.15 5.31 4.49
N MET A 17 9.46 6.58 4.22
CA MET A 17 9.79 7.01 2.86
C MET A 17 11.30 6.88 2.61
N TYR A 18 11.64 6.23 1.50
CA TYR A 18 12.98 6.16 0.94
C TYR A 18 13.01 6.92 -0.38
N ARG A 19 14.03 7.75 -0.56
CA ARG A 19 14.21 8.58 -1.76
C ARG A 19 15.51 8.19 -2.46
N THR A 20 15.44 7.99 -3.76
CA THR A 20 16.61 7.75 -4.61
C THR A 20 16.46 8.49 -5.94
N ALA A 21 17.57 8.72 -6.63
CA ALA A 21 17.59 9.27 -7.98
C ALA A 21 18.21 8.25 -8.93
N ILE A 22 17.57 8.03 -10.07
CA ILE A 22 18.18 7.27 -11.16
C ILE A 22 19.06 8.25 -11.94
N GLN A 23 20.25 7.81 -12.36
CA GLN A 23 21.11 8.59 -13.24
C GLN A 23 20.34 8.98 -14.51
N ASP A 24 20.27 10.27 -14.80
CA ASP A 24 19.50 10.85 -15.91
C ASP A 24 17.99 10.48 -15.91
N GLY A 25 17.45 10.11 -14.75
CA GLY A 25 16.07 9.67 -14.58
C GLY A 25 15.29 10.42 -13.49
N PRO A 26 14.04 10.01 -13.23
CA PRO A 26 13.22 10.64 -12.22
C PRO A 26 13.73 10.34 -10.79
N ILE A 27 13.38 11.23 -9.87
CA ILE A 27 13.45 10.94 -8.44
C ILE A 27 12.37 9.92 -8.10
N ILE A 28 12.75 8.84 -7.44
CA ILE A 28 11.85 7.80 -6.96
C ILE A 28 11.72 7.94 -5.45
N ASN A 29 10.47 8.06 -5.00
CA ASN A 29 10.10 7.91 -3.60
C ASN A 29 9.38 6.57 -3.46
N VAL A 30 9.82 5.74 -2.52
CA VAL A 30 9.16 4.49 -2.15
C VAL A 30 8.75 4.59 -0.69
N ILE A 31 7.47 4.34 -0.41
CA ILE A 31 6.97 4.29 0.96
C ILE A 31 6.87 2.82 1.33
N ASP A 32 7.73 2.39 2.26
CA ASP A 32 7.56 1.11 2.94
C ASP A 32 6.39 1.24 3.91
N THR A 33 5.48 0.28 3.89
CA THR A 33 4.36 0.23 4.83
C THR A 33 4.58 -0.92 5.78
N PRO A 34 4.17 -0.81 7.06
CA PRO A 34 4.11 -1.96 7.94
C PRO A 34 3.15 -3.01 7.37
N GLY A 35 3.03 -4.17 8.03
CA GLY A 35 1.96 -5.13 7.77
C GLY A 35 0.58 -4.54 8.06
N LEU A 36 0.15 -3.57 7.25
CA LEU A 36 -1.11 -2.81 7.39
C LEU A 36 -2.34 -3.71 7.26
N PHE A 37 -2.14 -4.90 6.74
CA PHE A 37 -3.18 -5.86 6.43
C PHE A 37 -3.00 -7.18 7.20
N ASP A 38 -2.07 -7.19 8.17
CA ASP A 38 -1.91 -8.29 9.11
C ASP A 38 -3.07 -8.28 10.11
N SER A 39 -3.78 -9.41 10.17
CA SER A 39 -4.95 -9.62 11.04
C SER A 39 -4.65 -9.50 12.53
N SER A 40 -3.37 -9.57 12.94
CA SER A 40 -2.93 -9.43 14.32
C SER A 40 -2.87 -7.97 14.81
N VAL A 41 -3.05 -7.00 13.90
CA VAL A 41 -2.83 -5.58 14.17
C VAL A 41 -4.16 -4.83 14.37
N SER A 42 -4.22 -3.96 15.38
CA SER A 42 -5.45 -3.21 15.67
C SER A 42 -5.86 -2.23 14.55
N ALA A 43 -7.17 -2.09 14.32
CA ALA A 43 -7.71 -1.12 13.36
C ALA A 43 -7.25 0.32 13.62
N ASN A 44 -7.01 0.68 14.90
CA ASN A 44 -6.50 2.00 15.27
C ASN A 44 -5.09 2.24 14.72
N TYR A 45 -4.20 1.27 14.91
CA TYR A 45 -2.84 1.33 14.38
C TYR A 45 -2.85 1.36 12.84
N ILE A 46 -3.62 0.48 12.19
CA ILE A 46 -3.71 0.42 10.72
C ILE A 46 -4.16 1.78 10.17
N SER A 47 -5.18 2.37 10.79
CA SER A 47 -5.69 3.69 10.38
C SER A 47 -4.65 4.79 10.50
N ARG A 48 -3.85 4.80 11.58
CA ARG A 48 -2.79 5.79 11.78
C ARG A 48 -1.72 5.65 10.71
N GLU A 49 -1.28 4.43 10.43
CA GLU A 49 -0.23 4.19 9.45
C GLU A 49 -0.69 4.45 8.01
N ILE A 50 -1.97 4.22 7.69
CA ILE A 50 -2.58 4.65 6.42
C ILE A 50 -2.53 6.18 6.31
N VAL A 51 -2.93 6.93 7.35
CA VAL A 51 -2.89 8.40 7.33
C VAL A 51 -1.45 8.90 7.19
N ASN A 52 -0.48 8.27 7.87
CA ASN A 52 0.93 8.59 7.73
C ASN A 52 1.43 8.36 6.30
N CYS A 53 1.09 7.22 5.70
CA CYS A 53 1.41 6.89 4.31
C CYS A 53 0.83 7.92 3.32
N LEU A 54 -0.44 8.27 3.48
CA LEU A 54 -1.13 9.26 2.65
C LEU A 54 -0.54 10.67 2.80
N THR A 55 -0.06 11.01 4.00
CA THR A 55 0.62 12.30 4.26
C THR A 55 1.99 12.35 3.57
N MET A 56 2.75 11.25 3.61
CA MET A 56 3.99 11.11 2.84
C MET A 56 3.72 11.15 1.32
N ALA A 57 2.58 10.63 0.88
CA ALA A 57 2.14 10.62 -0.51
C ALA A 57 1.18 11.76 -0.86
N GLU A 58 1.32 12.96 -0.28
CA GLU A 58 0.38 14.08 -0.52
C GLU A 58 0.26 14.50 -2.01
N GLY A 59 1.30 14.22 -2.80
CA GLY A 59 1.33 14.42 -4.25
C GLY A 59 0.56 13.37 -5.06
N GLY A 60 0.10 12.30 -4.41
CA GLY A 60 -0.54 11.13 -5.01
C GLY A 60 0.40 9.93 -5.18
N ILE A 61 -0.18 8.79 -5.51
CA ILE A 61 0.52 7.50 -5.64
C ILE A 61 0.67 7.15 -7.12
N HIS A 62 1.90 6.97 -7.61
CA HIS A 62 2.15 6.66 -9.02
C HIS A 62 1.98 5.18 -9.35
N ALA A 63 2.25 4.31 -8.38
CA ALA A 63 2.01 2.88 -8.46
C ALA A 63 1.87 2.31 -7.05
N PHE A 64 1.05 1.28 -6.92
CA PHE A 64 0.90 0.49 -5.69
C PHE A 64 1.52 -0.89 -5.93
N LEU A 65 2.46 -1.30 -5.09
CA LEU A 65 3.14 -2.59 -5.23
C LEU A 65 2.47 -3.62 -4.33
N PHE A 66 1.79 -4.60 -4.92
CA PHE A 66 1.21 -5.72 -4.19
C PHE A 66 2.21 -6.88 -4.18
N VAL A 67 2.94 -7.02 -3.07
CA VAL A 67 4.09 -7.93 -2.96
C VAL A 67 3.64 -9.31 -2.46
N LEU A 68 3.94 -10.35 -3.23
CA LEU A 68 3.64 -11.74 -2.93
C LEU A 68 4.94 -12.57 -2.96
N SER A 69 5.06 -13.60 -2.13
CA SER A 69 6.18 -14.54 -2.19
C SER A 69 5.83 -15.75 -3.05
N ALA A 70 6.58 -16.00 -4.12
CA ALA A 70 6.49 -17.24 -4.88
C ALA A 70 7.05 -18.45 -4.10
N GLY A 71 7.76 -18.20 -2.99
CA GLY A 71 8.32 -19.24 -2.14
C GLY A 71 7.36 -19.76 -1.06
N ASN A 72 6.18 -19.14 -0.89
CA ASN A 72 5.18 -19.50 0.11
C ASN A 72 3.81 -19.68 -0.56
N ARG A 73 2.89 -20.33 0.16
CA ARG A 73 1.49 -20.42 -0.28
C ARG A 73 0.81 -19.07 -0.09
N ILE A 74 0.08 -18.61 -1.11
CA ILE A 74 -0.84 -17.47 -0.99
C ILE A 74 -1.97 -17.86 -0.05
N THR A 75 -2.17 -17.07 1.00
CA THR A 75 -3.16 -17.31 2.06
C THR A 75 -4.39 -16.42 1.88
N GLN A 76 -5.37 -16.61 2.76
CA GLN A 76 -6.59 -15.78 2.81
C GLN A 76 -6.29 -14.34 3.27
N GLU A 77 -5.15 -14.11 3.93
CA GLU A 77 -4.71 -12.79 4.35
C GLU A 77 -4.39 -11.89 3.15
N GLU A 78 -3.70 -12.43 2.14
CA GLU A 78 -3.42 -11.71 0.90
C GLU A 78 -4.71 -11.40 0.14
N GLU A 79 -5.72 -12.28 0.19
CA GLU A 79 -7.03 -12.04 -0.39
C GLU A 79 -7.75 -10.85 0.28
N SER A 80 -7.74 -10.83 1.61
CA SER A 80 -8.38 -9.79 2.42
C SER A 80 -7.70 -8.42 2.28
N THR A 81 -6.41 -8.41 1.94
CA THR A 81 -5.63 -7.19 1.70
C THR A 81 -6.21 -6.37 0.54
N LEU A 82 -6.60 -7.00 -0.56
CA LEU A 82 -7.14 -6.29 -1.72
C LEU A 82 -8.46 -5.59 -1.40
N ASP A 83 -9.37 -6.28 -0.71
CA ASP A 83 -10.66 -5.70 -0.34
C ASP A 83 -10.47 -4.49 0.58
N THR A 84 -9.49 -4.57 1.49
CA THR A 84 -9.12 -3.45 2.37
C THR A 84 -8.53 -2.28 1.57
N LEU A 85 -7.66 -2.55 0.59
CA LEU A 85 -7.13 -1.53 -0.31
C LEU A 85 -8.25 -0.83 -1.07
N GLN A 86 -9.22 -1.56 -1.60
CA GLN A 86 -10.36 -0.98 -2.31
C GLN A 86 -11.29 -0.19 -1.39
N LEU A 87 -11.42 -0.58 -0.12
CA LEU A 87 -12.19 0.19 0.87
C LEU A 87 -11.54 1.57 1.14
N ILE A 88 -10.22 1.60 1.25
CA ILE A 88 -9.45 2.82 1.58
C ILE A 88 -9.27 3.70 0.34
N PHE A 89 -8.89 3.07 -0.77
CA PHE A 89 -8.43 3.70 -1.98
C PHE A 89 -9.40 3.51 -3.16
N ASP A 90 -10.67 3.20 -2.88
CA ASP A 90 -11.70 2.95 -3.91
C ASP A 90 -11.27 1.93 -4.99
N SER A 91 -12.13 1.66 -5.97
CA SER A 91 -11.81 0.68 -7.01
C SER A 91 -10.75 1.17 -8.00
N LYS A 92 -10.51 2.48 -8.08
CA LYS A 92 -9.56 3.06 -9.05
C LYS A 92 -8.11 2.74 -8.69
N ILE A 93 -7.81 2.38 -7.44
CA ILE A 93 -6.46 1.96 -7.06
C ILE A 93 -5.94 0.79 -7.89
N LEU A 94 -6.84 -0.07 -8.38
CA LEU A 94 -6.50 -1.23 -9.21
C LEU A 94 -5.77 -0.84 -10.51
N ASP A 95 -6.09 0.33 -11.07
CA ASP A 95 -5.43 0.88 -12.27
C ASP A 95 -3.95 1.23 -12.03
N TYR A 96 -3.55 1.30 -10.76
CA TYR A 96 -2.21 1.64 -10.30
C TYR A 96 -1.47 0.46 -9.65
N ILE A 97 -2.11 -0.71 -9.50
CA ILE A 97 -1.47 -1.89 -8.90
C ILE A 97 -0.50 -2.55 -9.88
N ILE A 98 0.66 -2.97 -9.35
CA ILE A 98 1.60 -3.91 -9.94
C ILE A 98 1.77 -5.06 -8.96
N VAL A 99 1.60 -6.30 -9.40
CA VAL A 99 1.86 -7.49 -8.57
C VAL A 99 3.35 -7.81 -8.63
N VAL A 100 4.02 -7.82 -7.48
CA VAL A 100 5.45 -8.11 -7.38
C VAL A 100 5.63 -9.47 -6.73
N PHE A 101 6.12 -10.45 -7.48
CA PHE A 101 6.51 -11.75 -6.94
C PHE A 101 7.95 -11.68 -6.45
N THR A 102 8.19 -12.06 -5.20
CA THR A 102 9.53 -12.27 -4.64
C THR A 102 9.85 -13.76 -4.58
N GLY A 103 11.10 -14.12 -4.32
CA GLY A 103 11.54 -15.53 -4.35
C GLY A 103 11.99 -15.99 -5.74
N GLY A 104 12.42 -15.07 -6.61
CA GLY A 104 12.96 -15.42 -7.93
C GLY A 104 14.21 -16.31 -7.86
N ASP A 105 14.98 -16.22 -6.78
CA ASP A 105 16.08 -17.15 -6.45
C ASP A 105 15.60 -18.60 -6.29
N LYS A 106 14.45 -18.82 -5.65
CA LYS A 106 13.87 -20.15 -5.47
C LYS A 106 13.37 -20.74 -6.77
N LEU A 107 12.73 -19.92 -7.62
CA LEU A 107 12.28 -20.38 -8.94
C LEU A 107 13.48 -20.70 -9.84
N GLU A 108 14.51 -19.84 -9.85
CA GLU A 108 15.75 -20.07 -10.61
C GLU A 108 16.47 -21.35 -10.16
N ALA A 109 16.56 -21.61 -8.85
CA ALA A 109 17.17 -22.83 -8.31
C ALA A 109 16.44 -24.12 -8.69
N ASN A 110 15.13 -24.04 -8.99
CA ASN A 110 14.33 -25.16 -9.47
C ASN A 110 14.18 -25.18 -11.00
N GLU A 111 14.91 -24.33 -11.73
CA GLU A 111 14.78 -24.15 -13.19
C GLU A 111 13.34 -23.82 -13.64
N GLN A 112 12.61 -23.10 -12.80
CA GLN A 112 11.22 -22.71 -13.03
C GLN A 112 11.09 -21.23 -13.39
N THR A 113 10.17 -20.94 -14.31
CA THR A 113 9.68 -19.59 -14.56
C THR A 113 8.48 -19.25 -13.68
N LEU A 114 8.09 -17.97 -13.66
CA LEU A 114 6.85 -17.57 -13.01
C LEU A 114 5.61 -18.17 -13.69
N ASP A 115 5.67 -18.45 -14.99
CA ASP A 115 4.55 -19.10 -15.67
C ASP A 115 4.48 -20.60 -15.32
N ASP A 116 5.62 -21.24 -15.07
CA ASP A 116 5.67 -22.61 -14.52
C ASP A 116 5.08 -22.68 -13.12
N TYR A 117 5.33 -21.65 -12.29
CA TYR A 117 4.71 -21.52 -10.96
C TYR A 117 3.17 -21.50 -11.03
N PHE A 118 2.57 -21.03 -12.12
CA PHE A 118 1.12 -21.02 -12.32
C PHE A 118 0.56 -22.21 -13.11
N ARG A 119 1.41 -23.15 -13.54
CA ARG A 119 1.03 -24.24 -14.46
C ARG A 119 -0.07 -25.14 -13.89
N GLU A 120 0.04 -25.50 -12.62
CA GLU A 120 -0.92 -26.37 -11.91
C GLU A 120 -2.15 -25.61 -11.38
N GLY A 121 -2.29 -24.34 -11.75
CA GLY A 121 -3.39 -23.48 -11.37
C GLY A 121 -2.96 -22.24 -10.59
N CYS A 122 -3.64 -21.15 -10.86
CA CYS A 122 -3.49 -19.90 -10.11
C CYS A 122 -4.68 -19.76 -9.15
N PRO A 123 -4.47 -19.41 -7.86
CA PRO A 123 -5.57 -19.14 -6.94
C PRO A 123 -6.58 -18.16 -7.55
N GLY A 124 -7.87 -18.42 -7.37
CA GLY A 124 -8.94 -17.60 -7.97
C GLY A 124 -8.82 -16.12 -7.63
N PHE A 125 -8.44 -15.82 -6.38
CA PHE A 125 -8.11 -14.47 -5.93
C PHE A 125 -7.00 -13.82 -6.78
N LEU A 126 -5.87 -14.50 -6.95
CA LEU A 126 -4.73 -13.95 -7.68
C LEU A 126 -5.08 -13.78 -9.17
N THR A 127 -5.82 -14.73 -9.75
CA THR A 127 -6.37 -14.60 -11.11
C THR A 127 -7.23 -13.35 -11.25
N ARG A 128 -8.09 -13.06 -10.25
CA ARG A 128 -8.92 -11.86 -10.20
C ARG A 128 -8.06 -10.59 -10.12
N VAL A 129 -7.06 -10.55 -9.22
CA VAL A 129 -6.15 -9.39 -9.09
C VAL A 129 -5.42 -9.13 -10.40
N LEU A 130 -4.80 -10.15 -10.99
CA LEU A 130 -4.04 -10.02 -12.23
C LEU A 130 -4.92 -9.54 -13.37
N ARG A 131 -6.17 -10.01 -13.47
CA ARG A 131 -7.13 -9.51 -14.45
C ARG A 131 -7.47 -8.03 -14.22
N LEU A 132 -7.76 -7.66 -12.97
CA LEU A 132 -8.16 -6.29 -12.60
C LEU A 132 -7.00 -5.29 -12.75
N CYS A 133 -5.75 -5.72 -12.52
CA CYS A 133 -4.58 -4.90 -12.77
C CYS A 133 -4.02 -5.06 -14.20
N GLY A 134 -4.80 -5.54 -15.17
CA GLY A 134 -4.40 -5.61 -16.58
C GLY A 134 -3.14 -6.46 -16.83
N GLY A 135 -2.91 -7.49 -16.02
CA GLY A 135 -1.80 -8.44 -16.12
C GLY A 135 -0.45 -7.90 -15.64
N ARG A 136 -0.41 -6.73 -14.99
CA ARG A 136 0.84 -6.12 -14.51
C ARG A 136 1.48 -6.96 -13.39
N LYS A 137 2.51 -7.72 -13.73
CA LYS A 137 3.29 -8.55 -12.80
C LYS A 137 4.78 -8.51 -13.08
N VAL A 138 5.61 -8.60 -12.05
CA VAL A 138 7.08 -8.74 -12.14
C VAL A 138 7.60 -9.77 -11.15
N LEU A 139 8.72 -10.42 -11.46
CA LEU A 139 9.44 -11.33 -10.55
C LEU A 139 10.74 -10.67 -10.10
N PHE A 140 11.00 -10.68 -8.80
CA PHE A 140 12.18 -10.14 -8.15
C PHE A 140 12.97 -11.25 -7.47
N ASN A 141 14.27 -11.28 -7.75
CA ASN A 141 15.25 -11.98 -6.93
C ASN A 141 15.93 -10.92 -6.04
N ASN A 142 15.51 -10.81 -4.79
CA ASN A 142 16.08 -9.85 -3.83
C ASN A 142 17.48 -10.26 -3.33
N MET A 143 17.91 -11.49 -3.61
CA MET A 143 19.19 -12.07 -3.19
C MET A 143 20.26 -12.01 -4.28
N THR A 144 19.90 -11.59 -5.51
CA THR A 144 20.85 -11.55 -6.63
C THR A 144 21.97 -10.53 -6.38
N LYS A 145 23.21 -10.99 -6.55
CA LYS A 145 24.41 -10.14 -6.58
C LYS A 145 24.78 -9.71 -8.01
N ASP A 146 24.09 -10.27 -9.00
CA ASP A 146 24.28 -9.92 -10.41
C ASP A 146 23.62 -8.56 -10.70
N ILE A 147 24.46 -7.57 -10.95
CA ILE A 147 24.07 -6.18 -11.22
C ILE A 147 23.21 -6.09 -12.49
N VAL A 148 23.47 -6.92 -13.49
CA VAL A 148 22.72 -6.91 -14.76
C VAL A 148 21.32 -7.48 -14.52
N LYS A 149 21.19 -8.60 -13.79
CA LYS A 149 19.89 -9.14 -13.39
C LYS A 149 19.12 -8.14 -12.51
N ASN A 150 19.79 -7.50 -11.56
CA ASN A 150 19.17 -6.50 -10.69
C ASN A 150 18.66 -5.28 -11.49
N ALA A 151 19.47 -4.75 -12.41
CA ALA A 151 19.07 -3.65 -13.28
C ALA A 151 17.89 -4.05 -14.18
N LYS A 152 17.86 -5.29 -14.69
CA LYS A 152 16.77 -5.80 -15.52
C LYS A 152 15.43 -5.86 -14.79
N GLN A 153 15.38 -6.40 -13.56
CA GLN A 153 14.13 -6.46 -12.78
C GLN A 153 13.62 -5.05 -12.40
N VAL A 154 14.52 -4.13 -12.03
CA VAL A 154 14.16 -2.73 -11.74
C VAL A 154 13.61 -2.04 -12.99
N LYS A 155 14.26 -2.24 -14.14
CA LYS A 155 13.79 -1.68 -15.42
C LYS A 155 12.40 -2.18 -15.80
N GLN A 156 12.12 -3.48 -15.60
CA GLN A 156 10.79 -4.05 -15.85
C GLN A 156 9.72 -3.44 -14.94
N LEU A 157 10.01 -3.27 -13.64
CA LEU A 157 9.11 -2.62 -12.71
C LEU A 157 8.80 -1.18 -13.14
N LEU A 158 9.83 -0.40 -13.48
CA LEU A 158 9.66 0.99 -13.89
C LEU A 158 8.91 1.14 -15.21
N ALA A 159 9.05 0.19 -16.13
CA ALA A 159 8.26 0.16 -17.36
C ALA A 159 6.76 0.01 -17.06
N HIS A 160 6.37 -0.78 -16.05
CA HIS A 160 4.98 -0.84 -15.59
C HIS A 160 4.51 0.47 -14.95
N VAL A 161 5.35 1.12 -14.13
CA VAL A 161 5.02 2.43 -13.54
C VAL A 161 4.78 3.48 -14.64
N GLU A 162 5.63 3.52 -15.66
CA GLU A 162 5.47 4.42 -16.80
C GLU A 162 4.18 4.11 -17.58
N ALA A 163 3.88 2.83 -17.82
CA ALA A 163 2.66 2.41 -18.49
C ALA A 163 1.40 2.79 -17.70
N ILE A 164 1.42 2.67 -16.36
CA ILE A 164 0.34 3.16 -15.49
C ILE A 164 0.15 4.66 -15.68
N GLY A 165 1.25 5.43 -15.68
CA GLY A 165 1.22 6.87 -15.93
C GLY A 165 0.55 7.18 -17.27
N LYS A 166 0.98 6.55 -18.36
CA LYS A 166 0.40 6.73 -19.71
C LYS A 166 -1.10 6.40 -19.74
N ASN A 167 -1.49 5.26 -19.17
CA ASN A 167 -2.88 4.80 -19.16
C ASN A 167 -3.80 5.66 -18.29
N ASN A 168 -3.24 6.37 -17.29
CA ASN A 168 -3.97 7.26 -16.39
C ASN A 168 -3.77 8.74 -16.73
N GLY A 169 -3.35 9.07 -17.96
CA GLY A 169 -3.20 10.46 -18.42
C GLY A 169 -2.15 11.27 -17.67
N GLY A 170 -1.11 10.60 -17.17
CA GLY A 170 -0.02 11.18 -16.38
C GLY A 170 -0.41 11.52 -14.94
N LYS A 171 -1.62 11.17 -14.49
CA LYS A 171 -2.14 11.57 -13.17
C LYS A 171 -1.82 10.51 -12.11
N PRO A 172 -1.14 10.86 -11.01
CA PRO A 172 -1.02 9.95 -9.88
C PRO A 172 -2.40 9.68 -9.28
N TYR A 173 -2.55 8.52 -8.67
CA TYR A 173 -3.75 8.16 -7.94
C TYR A 173 -3.97 9.14 -6.79
N THR A 174 -5.20 9.64 -6.67
CA THR A 174 -5.67 10.42 -5.52
C THR A 174 -7.15 10.12 -5.27
N ASN A 175 -7.57 10.21 -4.02
CA ASN A 175 -8.99 10.14 -3.62
C ASN A 175 -9.38 11.31 -2.72
N GLN A 176 -10.57 11.21 -2.11
CA GLN A 176 -11.03 12.23 -1.17
C GLN A 176 -10.08 12.39 0.02
N MET A 177 -9.52 11.31 0.57
CA MET A 177 -8.56 11.42 1.69
C MET A 177 -7.25 12.08 1.28
N HIS A 178 -6.67 11.72 0.13
CA HIS A 178 -5.48 12.43 -0.40
C HIS A 178 -5.75 13.91 -0.58
N ARG A 179 -6.90 14.28 -1.15
CA ARG A 179 -7.28 15.70 -1.35
C ARG A 179 -7.41 16.43 -0.03
N MET A 180 -8.08 15.84 0.96
CA MET A 180 -8.18 16.42 2.30
C MET A 180 -6.80 16.60 2.93
N ILE A 181 -5.95 15.58 2.91
CA ILE A 181 -4.59 15.65 3.46
C ILE A 181 -3.78 16.75 2.78
N LYS A 182 -3.77 16.79 1.45
CA LYS A 182 -3.06 17.79 0.66
C LYS A 182 -3.55 19.21 0.97
N GLU A 183 -4.86 19.45 0.91
CA GLU A 183 -5.43 20.77 1.19
C GLU A 183 -5.10 21.25 2.60
N LYS A 184 -5.11 20.35 3.59
CA LYS A 184 -4.74 20.68 4.98
C LYS A 184 -3.25 20.95 5.10
N GLY A 185 -2.40 20.14 4.47
CA GLY A 185 -0.96 20.35 4.42
C GLY A 185 -0.59 21.69 3.78
N ASP A 186 -1.24 22.03 2.65
CA ASP A 186 -1.04 23.30 1.95
C ASP A 186 -1.45 24.50 2.82
N LYS A 187 -2.63 24.46 3.44
CA LYS A 187 -3.10 25.52 4.36
C LYS A 187 -2.18 25.67 5.56
N PHE A 188 -1.75 24.56 6.16
CA PHE A 188 -0.83 24.56 7.29
C PHE A 188 0.52 25.17 6.93
N ARG A 189 1.09 24.79 5.77
CA ARG A 189 2.33 25.39 5.25
C ARG A 189 2.19 26.89 4.97
N GLU A 190 1.06 27.32 4.42
CA GLU A 190 0.78 28.73 4.17
C GLU A 190 0.67 29.53 5.48
N GLN A 191 -0.09 29.00 6.45
CA GLN A 191 -0.24 29.63 7.77
C GLN A 191 1.10 29.68 8.52
N GLN A 192 1.92 28.63 8.45
CA GLN A 192 3.29 28.65 8.99
C GLN A 192 4.16 29.74 8.36
N ARG A 193 4.07 29.95 7.04
CA ARG A 193 4.80 31.04 6.36
C ARG A 193 4.35 32.42 6.85
N LYS A 194 3.03 32.63 7.02
CA LYS A 194 2.46 33.89 7.56
C LYS A 194 2.87 34.14 9.01
N VAL A 195 2.95 33.09 9.83
CA VAL A 195 3.40 33.19 11.23
C VAL A 195 4.89 33.54 11.28
N LYS A 196 5.73 32.88 10.46
CA LYS A 196 7.17 33.18 10.37
C LYS A 196 7.50 34.59 9.87
N SER A 197 6.61 35.24 9.13
CA SER A 197 6.80 36.61 8.64
C SER A 197 6.40 37.70 9.64
N LYS A 198 5.94 37.36 10.85
CA LYS A 198 5.63 38.33 11.92
C LYS A 198 6.90 38.68 12.72
N ASN A 199 6.88 39.82 13.41
CA ASN A 199 8.05 40.36 14.12
C ASN A 199 8.06 40.12 15.64
N PHE A 200 7.06 39.41 16.21
CA PHE A 200 6.92 39.24 17.66
C PHE A 200 7.11 37.77 18.07
N ALA A 201 8.28 37.43 18.62
CA ALA A 201 8.69 36.05 18.86
C ALA A 201 7.72 35.24 19.75
N ALA A 202 7.23 35.85 20.85
CA ALA A 202 6.30 35.17 21.76
C ALA A 202 4.93 34.87 21.11
N GLU A 203 4.39 35.82 20.34
CA GLU A 203 3.12 35.61 19.63
C GLU A 203 3.27 34.57 18.50
N ILE A 204 4.43 34.56 17.82
CA ILE A 204 4.76 33.55 16.80
C ILE A 204 4.74 32.14 17.39
N GLU A 205 5.33 31.96 18.57
CA GLU A 205 5.38 30.65 19.22
C GLU A 205 3.99 30.15 19.62
N VAL A 206 3.15 31.02 20.20
CA VAL A 206 1.75 30.70 20.53
C VAL A 206 0.96 30.35 19.27
N MET A 207 1.02 31.20 18.23
CA MET A 207 0.31 30.95 16.97
C MET A 207 0.77 29.67 16.28
N LYS A 208 2.06 29.35 16.32
CA LYS A 208 2.59 28.12 15.75
C LYS A 208 2.04 26.90 16.48
N ARG A 209 1.97 26.96 17.81
CA ARG A 209 1.44 25.87 18.64
C ARG A 209 -0.06 25.65 18.42
N ASP A 210 -0.86 26.72 18.37
CA ASP A 210 -2.29 26.64 18.09
C ASP A 210 -2.57 26.05 16.70
N LEU A 211 -1.74 26.44 15.72
CA LEU A 211 -1.82 25.94 14.35
C LEU A 211 -1.48 24.44 14.26
N GLU A 212 -0.46 23.99 15.01
CA GLU A 212 -0.09 22.58 15.13
C GLU A 212 -1.22 21.77 15.80
N LEU A 213 -1.81 22.28 16.89
CA LEU A 213 -2.95 21.63 17.57
C LEU A 213 -4.18 21.48 16.65
N GLU A 214 -4.52 22.51 15.87
CA GLU A 214 -5.64 22.45 14.94
C GLU A 214 -5.39 21.45 13.80
N HIS A 215 -4.14 21.36 13.33
CA HIS A 215 -3.74 20.37 12.34
C HIS A 215 -3.87 18.95 12.90
N ASP A 216 -3.31 18.71 14.08
CA ASP A 216 -3.34 17.41 14.77
C ASP A 216 -4.76 16.93 15.07
N GLU A 217 -5.65 17.82 15.52
CA GLU A 217 -7.04 17.46 15.79
C GLU A 217 -7.76 16.98 14.52
N LYS A 218 -7.51 17.64 13.38
CA LYS A 218 -8.11 17.25 12.10
C LYS A 218 -7.55 15.92 11.60
N MET A 219 -6.25 15.70 11.72
CA MET A 219 -5.62 14.42 11.36
C MET A 219 -6.17 13.30 12.24
N ARG A 220 -6.35 13.54 13.55
CA ARG A 220 -6.98 12.59 14.47
C ARG A 220 -8.41 12.23 14.07
N ARG A 221 -9.23 13.21 13.67
CA ARG A 221 -10.61 12.96 13.18
C ARG A 221 -10.63 12.08 11.94
N MET A 222 -9.68 12.27 11.02
CA MET A 222 -9.55 11.44 9.82
C MET A 222 -9.12 10.01 10.16
N THR A 223 -8.15 9.84 11.05
CA THR A 223 -7.76 8.52 11.58
C THR A 223 -8.95 7.78 12.21
N GLN A 224 -9.76 8.47 13.01
CA GLN A 224 -10.97 7.89 13.61
C GLN A 224 -12.03 7.47 12.58
N LEU A 225 -12.18 8.24 11.49
CA LEU A 225 -13.10 7.86 10.40
C LEU A 225 -12.64 6.59 9.68
N LEU A 226 -11.34 6.49 9.39
CA LEU A 226 -10.74 5.29 8.83
C LEU A 226 -10.91 4.08 9.75
N GLU A 227 -10.66 4.27 11.05
CA GLU A 227 -10.80 3.20 12.04
C GLU A 227 -12.22 2.64 12.08
N ARG A 228 -13.23 3.54 12.05
CA ARG A 228 -14.63 3.14 11.98
C ARG A 228 -14.95 2.34 10.71
N ARG A 229 -14.44 2.78 9.55
CA ARG A 229 -14.64 2.06 8.28
C ARG A 229 -14.00 0.68 8.29
N LEU A 230 -12.77 0.55 8.80
CA LEU A 230 -12.09 -0.73 8.92
C LEU A 230 -12.81 -1.70 9.85
N LYS A 231 -13.26 -1.22 11.02
CA LYS A 231 -14.06 -2.04 11.96
C LYS A 231 -15.38 -2.52 11.32
N GLN A 232 -16.12 -1.61 10.69
CA GLN A 232 -17.37 -1.95 10.00
C GLN A 232 -17.16 -2.99 8.90
N ASN A 233 -16.06 -2.87 8.15
CA ASN A 233 -15.70 -3.83 7.10
C ASN A 233 -15.34 -5.21 7.69
N SER A 234 -14.53 -5.24 8.75
CA SER A 234 -14.18 -6.48 9.46
C SER A 234 -15.42 -7.19 9.97
N GLU A 235 -16.30 -6.48 10.67
CA GLU A 235 -17.56 -7.04 11.17
C GLU A 235 -18.49 -7.52 10.05
N ALA A 236 -18.56 -6.79 8.93
CA ALA A 236 -19.35 -7.19 7.78
C ALA A 236 -18.80 -8.47 7.14
N HIS A 237 -17.48 -8.58 7.02
CA HIS A 237 -16.79 -9.77 6.53
C HIS A 237 -17.03 -10.97 7.45
N GLU A 238 -16.88 -10.80 8.77
CA GLU A 238 -17.18 -11.84 9.76
C GLU A 238 -18.64 -12.31 9.70
N ARG A 239 -19.59 -11.37 9.58
CA ARG A 239 -21.02 -11.69 9.41
C ARG A 239 -21.27 -12.48 8.13
N ALA A 240 -20.64 -12.11 7.02
CA ALA A 240 -20.77 -12.82 5.75
C ALA A 240 -20.20 -14.25 5.84
N MET A 241 -19.00 -14.40 6.42
CA MET A 241 -18.35 -15.70 6.62
C MET A 241 -19.16 -16.61 7.55
N ARG A 242 -19.76 -16.06 8.61
CA ARG A 242 -20.64 -16.82 9.50
C ARG A 242 -21.86 -17.36 8.76
N LYS A 243 -22.56 -16.50 8.00
CA LYS A 243 -23.71 -16.91 7.19
C LYS A 243 -23.34 -17.98 6.17
N MET A 244 -22.17 -17.85 5.53
CA MET A 244 -21.68 -18.84 4.56
C MET A 244 -21.38 -20.19 5.21
N ARG A 245 -20.83 -20.21 6.43
CA ARG A 245 -20.62 -21.45 7.21
C ARG A 245 -21.94 -22.10 7.65
N GLU A 246 -22.92 -21.31 8.06
CA GLU A 246 -24.26 -21.79 8.43
C GLU A 246 -24.95 -22.43 7.22
N ALA A 247 -24.95 -21.75 6.06
CA ALA A 247 -25.50 -22.27 4.81
C ALA A 247 -24.81 -23.57 4.34
N MET A 248 -23.48 -23.67 4.45
CA MET A 248 -22.75 -24.90 4.12
C MET A 248 -23.15 -26.06 5.03
N ARG A 249 -23.35 -25.83 6.34
CA ARG A 249 -23.80 -26.86 7.29
C ARG A 249 -25.20 -27.36 6.99
N GLU A 250 -26.11 -26.46 6.64
CA GLU A 250 -27.48 -26.82 6.24
C GLU A 250 -27.52 -27.63 4.95
N PHE A 251 -26.58 -27.38 4.03
CA PHE A 251 -26.43 -28.15 2.80
C PHE A 251 -25.89 -29.56 3.07
N THR A 252 -24.86 -29.69 3.91
CA THR A 252 -24.24 -30.99 4.25
C THR A 252 -25.12 -31.90 5.14
N ASN A 253 -26.13 -31.34 5.82
CA ASN A 253 -27.07 -32.10 6.65
C ASN A 253 -28.35 -32.51 5.90
N LYS A 254 -28.46 -32.20 4.61
CA LYS A 254 -29.60 -32.56 3.75
C LYS A 254 -29.33 -33.72 2.80
N ASP A 255 -28.11 -34.26 2.80
CA ASP A 255 -27.67 -35.48 2.11
C ASP A 255 -27.40 -36.60 3.14
#